data_AF-A0A9X9BUW1-F1
#
_entry.id   AF-A0A9X9BUW1-F1
#
_cell.length_a   1.000
_cell.length_b   1.000
_cell.length_c   1.000
_cell.angle_alpha   90.00
_cell.angle_beta   90.00
_cell.angle_gamma   90.00
#
_symmetry.space_group_name_H-M   'P 1'
#
loop_
_entity.id
_entity.type
_entity.pdbx_description
1 polymer ?
#
loop_
_entity_poly.entity_id
_entity_poly.type
_entity_poly.pdbx_seq_one_letter_code
_entity_poly.pdbx_strand_id
1 'polypeptide(L)'
;MRYAMFFAITGILLSGCAAVPDAKTEQLKQEYMSTIPVCISDKDCELKWSAARRWVLSNAGYKIQSITSDYIETFNPPEASSLLGARIIKEPKGDGTYRITAELWCSNWIGCHPPVWEAAVDFNRTVNAARLN
;
A
#
# COMPACT_ATOMS: atom_id res chain seq x y z
N MET A 1 -47.10 -29.89 40.83
CA MET A 1 -47.81 -28.80 40.13
C MET A 1 -47.27 -27.51 40.72
N ARG A 2 -46.74 -26.51 40.03
CA ARG A 2 -47.06 -25.99 38.69
C ARG A 2 -46.04 -24.84 38.47
N TYR A 3 -45.30 -24.85 37.35
CA TYR A 3 -44.63 -23.74 36.60
C TYR A 3 -43.90 -22.62 37.40
N ALA A 4 -42.77 -22.07 37.00
CA ALA A 4 -42.06 -22.04 35.73
C ALA A 4 -40.77 -21.21 35.96
N MET A 5 -39.73 -21.54 35.18
CA MET A 5 -38.93 -20.57 34.40
C MET A 5 -38.31 -19.39 35.15
N PHE A 6 -36.98 -19.35 35.22
CA PHE A 6 -36.18 -18.20 34.76
C PHE A 6 -34.69 -18.61 34.73
N PHE A 7 -34.32 -19.43 33.74
CA PHE A 7 -32.93 -19.51 33.29
C PHE A 7 -32.63 -18.20 32.56
N ALA A 8 -32.05 -17.24 33.28
CA ALA A 8 -31.54 -16.01 32.70
C ALA A 8 -30.24 -16.32 31.93
N ILE A 9 -30.39 -16.84 30.71
CA ILE A 9 -29.29 -16.91 29.73
C ILE A 9 -29.23 -15.54 29.06
N THR A 10 -28.46 -14.64 29.66
CA THR A 10 -28.14 -13.33 29.08
C THR A 10 -27.04 -13.52 28.02
N GLY A 11 -27.41 -14.06 26.86
CA GLY A 11 -26.56 -14.09 25.67
C GLY A 11 -26.65 -12.77 24.92
N ILE A 12 -25.92 -11.74 25.36
CA ILE A 12 -25.77 -10.51 24.58
C ILE A 12 -24.83 -10.83 23.41
N LEU A 13 -25.44 -11.03 22.23
CA LEU A 13 -24.75 -11.13 20.95
C LEU A 13 -24.06 -9.80 20.66
N LEU A 14 -22.73 -9.80 20.72
CA LEU A 14 -21.89 -8.71 20.22
C LEU A 14 -21.96 -8.72 18.68
N SER A 15 -22.95 -8.05 18.08
CA SER A 15 -22.92 -7.76 16.64
C SER A 15 -21.98 -6.58 16.39
N GLY A 16 -20.71 -6.87 16.12
CA GLY A 16 -19.78 -5.87 15.61
C GLY A 16 -20.13 -5.48 14.18
N CYS A 17 -20.37 -4.18 13.94
CA CYS A 17 -20.40 -3.62 12.58
C CYS A 17 -19.00 -3.70 11.98
N ALA A 18 -18.67 -4.81 11.33
CA ALA A 18 -17.53 -4.84 10.42
C ALA A 18 -17.92 -3.99 9.20
N ALA A 19 -17.30 -2.82 9.04
CA ALA A 19 -17.39 -2.06 7.81
C ALA A 19 -16.84 -2.94 6.68
N VAL A 20 -17.71 -3.42 5.79
CA VAL A 20 -17.32 -4.25 4.65
C VAL A 20 -16.57 -3.35 3.67
N PRO A 21 -15.26 -3.58 3.41
CA PRO A 21 -14.54 -2.86 2.38
C PRO A 21 -15.23 -3.07 1.03
N ASP A 22 -15.27 -2.03 0.20
CA ASP A 22 -15.81 -2.16 -1.15
C ASP A 22 -15.06 -3.26 -1.94
N ALA A 23 -15.79 -4.04 -2.74
CA ALA A 23 -15.23 -5.16 -3.49
C ALA A 23 -14.08 -4.76 -4.44
N LYS A 24 -14.13 -3.55 -5.01
CA LYS A 24 -13.06 -2.99 -5.84
C LYS A 24 -11.81 -2.72 -5.02
N THR A 25 -11.94 -2.10 -3.84
CA THR A 25 -10.81 -1.89 -2.92
C THR A 25 -10.14 -3.20 -2.55
N GLU A 26 -10.92 -4.25 -2.28
CA GLU A 26 -10.35 -5.57 -1.96
C GLU A 26 -9.60 -6.17 -3.16
N GLN A 27 -10.15 -6.07 -4.36
CA GLN A 27 -9.47 -6.52 -5.59
C GLN A 27 -8.12 -5.81 -5.79
N LEU A 28 -8.09 -4.48 -5.63
CA LEU A 28 -6.86 -3.69 -5.78
C LEU A 28 -5.82 -4.06 -4.72
N LYS A 29 -6.23 -4.33 -3.47
CA LYS A 29 -5.34 -4.83 -2.42
C LYS A 29 -4.74 -6.17 -2.80
N GLN A 30 -5.56 -7.12 -3.27
CA GLN A 30 -5.08 -8.44 -3.69
C GLN A 30 -4.12 -8.34 -4.88
N GLU A 31 -4.42 -7.47 -5.85
CA GLU A 31 -3.50 -7.19 -6.96
C GLU A 31 -2.18 -6.60 -6.45
N TYR A 32 -2.21 -5.59 -5.59
CA TYR A 32 -1.01 -5.01 -5.00
C TYR A 32 -0.16 -6.07 -4.30
N MET A 33 -0.76 -6.91 -3.44
CA MET A 33 -0.04 -7.93 -2.68
C MET A 33 0.57 -9.02 -3.58
N SER A 34 -0.10 -9.39 -4.66
CA SER A 34 0.37 -10.42 -5.59
C SER A 34 1.38 -9.91 -6.63
N THR A 35 1.51 -8.59 -6.79
CA THR A 35 2.36 -7.97 -7.82
C THR A 35 3.51 -7.14 -7.26
N ILE A 36 3.82 -7.24 -5.96
CA ILE A 36 4.95 -6.53 -5.34
C ILE A 36 6.23 -6.80 -6.17
N PRO A 37 6.88 -5.75 -6.70
CA PRO A 37 8.06 -5.93 -7.52
C PRO A 37 9.18 -6.63 -6.78
N VAL A 38 9.74 -7.66 -7.42
CA VAL A 38 10.93 -8.36 -6.96
C VAL A 38 12.03 -8.19 -7.99
N CYS A 39 13.25 -7.86 -7.56
CA CYS A 39 14.42 -7.83 -8.41
C CYS A 39 15.43 -8.93 -8.01
N ILE A 40 16.07 -9.52 -9.02
CA ILE A 40 16.84 -10.78 -8.87
C ILE A 40 18.33 -10.66 -9.16
N SER A 41 18.78 -9.54 -9.72
CA SER A 41 20.18 -9.24 -10.01
C SER A 41 20.44 -7.76 -9.83
N ASP A 42 21.69 -7.35 -9.63
CA ASP A 42 22.04 -5.95 -9.42
C ASP A 42 21.50 -5.05 -10.54
N LYS A 43 21.66 -5.46 -11.80
CA LYS A 43 21.19 -4.69 -12.97
C LYS A 43 19.66 -4.59 -13.03
N ASP A 44 18.95 -5.68 -12.70
CA ASP A 44 17.48 -5.65 -12.61
C ASP A 44 17.02 -4.75 -11.45
N CYS A 45 17.69 -4.82 -10.31
CA CYS A 45 17.42 -3.96 -9.16
C CYS A 45 17.67 -2.48 -9.45
N GLU A 46 18.72 -2.14 -10.18
CA GLU A 46 18.99 -0.76 -10.61
C GLU A 46 17.88 -0.20 -11.52
N LEU A 47 17.42 -0.99 -12.50
CA LEU A 47 16.34 -0.59 -13.40
C LEU A 47 15.03 -0.36 -12.64
N LYS A 48 14.64 -1.33 -11.80
CA LYS A 48 13.41 -1.24 -11.01
C LYS A 48 13.47 -0.12 -9.98
N TRP A 49 14.61 0.06 -9.30
CA TRP A 49 14.80 1.16 -8.36
C TRP A 49 14.75 2.53 -9.03
N SER A 50 15.36 2.67 -10.22
CA SER A 50 15.26 3.90 -11.00
C SER A 50 13.83 4.14 -11.50
N ALA A 51 13.08 3.10 -11.85
CA ALA A 51 11.67 3.22 -12.22
C ALA A 51 10.82 3.66 -11.03
N ALA A 52 11.03 3.08 -9.85
CA ALA A 52 10.36 3.46 -8.61
C ALA A 52 10.59 4.95 -8.28
N ARG A 53 11.85 5.42 -8.37
CA ARG A 53 12.17 6.84 -8.18
C ARG A 53 11.44 7.75 -9.17
N ARG A 54 11.43 7.40 -10.46
CA ARG A 54 10.71 8.20 -11.48
C ARG A 54 9.21 8.21 -11.24
N TRP A 55 8.65 7.09 -10.81
CA TRP A 55 7.24 6.99 -10.48
C TRP A 55 6.88 7.96 -9.34
N VAL A 56 7.66 7.99 -8.26
CA VAL A 56 7.45 8.94 -7.14
C VAL A 56 7.51 10.38 -7.63
N LEU A 57 8.53 10.73 -8.42
CA LEU A 57 8.67 12.09 -8.98
C LEU A 57 7.51 12.54 -9.87
N SER A 58 6.80 11.58 -10.48
CA SER A 58 5.73 11.87 -11.46
C SER A 58 4.34 11.80 -10.84
N ASN A 59 4.15 11.01 -9.78
CA ASN A 59 2.84 10.67 -9.24
C ASN A 59 2.61 11.13 -7.80
N ALA A 60 3.67 11.34 -7.00
CA ALA A 60 3.51 11.90 -5.67
C ALA A 60 3.29 13.42 -5.75
N GLY A 61 2.49 13.95 -4.83
CA GLY A 61 2.19 15.38 -4.76
C GLY A 61 3.25 16.23 -4.06
N TYR A 62 4.30 15.59 -3.52
CA TYR A 62 5.30 16.22 -2.68
C TYR A 62 6.72 15.88 -3.12
N LYS A 63 7.65 16.81 -2.85
CA LYS A 63 9.07 16.60 -3.13
C LYS A 63 9.62 15.45 -2.28
N ILE A 64 10.57 14.71 -2.84
CA ILE A 64 11.36 13.72 -2.12
C ILE A 64 12.17 14.44 -1.03
N GLN A 65 12.00 14.02 0.23
CA GLN A 65 12.75 14.51 1.38
C GLN A 65 13.99 13.64 1.68
N SER A 66 13.91 12.34 1.40
CA SER A 66 14.98 11.39 1.67
C SER A 66 15.11 10.40 0.51
N ILE A 67 16.36 10.14 0.11
CA ILE A 67 16.68 9.15 -0.92
C ILE A 67 18.02 8.48 -0.61
N THR A 68 18.00 7.15 -0.54
CA THR A 68 19.18 6.28 -0.37
C THR A 68 19.16 5.18 -1.44
N SER A 69 20.04 4.20 -1.29
CA SER A 69 20.06 3.00 -2.13
C SER A 69 18.83 2.11 -1.93
N ASP A 70 18.11 2.25 -0.82
CA ASP A 70 17.03 1.35 -0.38
C ASP A 70 15.80 2.05 0.20
N TYR A 71 15.79 3.38 0.28
CA TYR A 71 14.71 4.18 0.83
C TYR A 71 14.44 5.41 -0.04
N ILE A 72 13.18 5.71 -0.29
CA ILE A 72 12.70 6.97 -0.89
C ILE A 72 11.52 7.42 -0.06
N GLU A 73 11.46 8.70 0.31
CA GLU A 73 10.29 9.25 0.98
C GLU A 73 10.05 10.70 0.58
N THR A 74 8.79 11.09 0.45
CA THR A 74 8.38 12.48 0.24
C THR A 74 8.13 13.22 1.54
N PHE A 75 8.06 14.55 1.49
CA PHE A 75 7.49 15.30 2.61
C PHE A 75 6.08 14.83 2.95
N ASN A 76 5.71 14.98 4.23
CA ASN A 76 4.38 14.65 4.70
C ASN A 76 3.32 15.59 4.09
N PRO A 77 2.17 15.05 3.66
CA PRO A 77 1.03 15.89 3.27
C PRO A 77 0.55 16.73 4.45
N PRO A 78 0.35 18.06 4.29
CA PRO A 78 -0.27 18.90 5.30
C PRO A 78 -1.72 18.47 5.54
N GLU A 79 -2.29 18.95 6.64
CA GLU A 79 -3.67 18.64 7.04
C GLU A 79 -4.67 18.85 5.89
N ALA A 80 -5.64 17.93 5.79
CA ALA A 80 -6.70 17.90 4.78
C ALA A 80 -6.23 17.77 3.31
N SER A 81 -4.94 17.59 3.03
CA SER A 81 -4.49 17.37 1.66
C SER A 81 -4.87 15.99 1.12
N SER A 82 -5.46 15.95 -0.08
CA SER A 82 -5.75 14.73 -0.83
C SER A 82 -4.57 14.24 -1.69
N LEU A 83 -3.50 15.03 -1.81
CA LEU A 83 -2.35 14.65 -2.63
C LEU A 83 -1.55 13.53 -1.96
N LEU A 84 -0.95 12.66 -2.78
CA LEU A 84 -0.20 11.50 -2.30
C LEU A 84 1.16 11.89 -1.73
N GLY A 85 1.41 11.48 -0.48
CA GLY A 85 2.75 11.18 0.03
C GLY A 85 3.15 9.76 -0.35
N ALA A 86 4.46 9.51 -0.43
CA ALA A 86 4.99 8.21 -0.81
C ALA A 86 6.25 7.86 -0.01
N ARG A 87 6.34 6.58 0.37
CA ARG A 87 7.52 5.94 0.93
C ARG A 87 7.76 4.64 0.18
N ILE A 88 8.94 4.50 -0.39
CA ILE A 88 9.36 3.31 -1.12
C ILE A 88 10.52 2.67 -0.39
N ILE A 89 10.43 1.36 -0.17
CA ILE A 89 11.46 0.59 0.52
C ILE A 89 11.92 -0.54 -0.39
N LYS A 90 13.24 -0.74 -0.49
CA LYS A 90 13.87 -1.91 -1.15
C LYS A 90 14.47 -2.84 -0.09
N GLU A 91 13.76 -3.92 0.21
CA GLU A 91 14.10 -4.86 1.27
C GLU A 91 14.72 -6.15 0.72
N PRO A 92 15.81 -6.68 1.31
CA PRO A 92 16.31 -8.00 0.97
C PRO A 92 15.34 -9.10 1.42
N LYS A 93 15.16 -10.13 0.60
CA LYS A 93 14.34 -11.31 0.92
C LYS A 93 15.12 -12.47 1.55
N GLY A 94 16.44 -12.36 1.67
CA GLY A 94 17.32 -13.39 2.25
C GLY A 94 17.81 -14.45 1.26
N ASP A 95 17.26 -14.49 0.05
CA ASP A 95 17.64 -15.39 -1.06
C ASP A 95 18.50 -14.68 -2.13
N GLY A 96 19.08 -13.53 -1.80
CA GLY A 96 19.79 -12.65 -2.74
C GLY A 96 18.87 -11.80 -3.63
N THR A 97 17.54 -11.96 -3.52
CA THR A 97 16.57 -11.09 -4.20
C THR A 97 16.13 -9.96 -3.27
N TYR A 98 15.60 -8.88 -3.86
CA TYR A 98 15.01 -7.78 -3.12
C TYR A 98 13.57 -7.57 -3.56
N ARG A 99 12.71 -7.17 -2.62
CA ARG A 99 11.38 -6.67 -2.91
C ARG A 99 11.35 -5.15 -2.82
N ILE A 100 10.54 -4.51 -3.64
CA ILE A 100 10.33 -3.06 -3.62
C ILE A 100 8.87 -2.81 -3.27
N THR A 101 8.61 -2.19 -2.12
CA THR A 101 7.26 -1.89 -1.63
C THR A 101 6.98 -0.40 -1.68
N ALA A 102 5.71 -0.04 -1.87
CA ALA A 102 5.23 1.34 -1.85
C ALA A 102 4.16 1.50 -0.76
N GLU A 103 4.46 2.36 0.21
CA GLU A 103 3.50 2.88 1.17
C GLU A 103 3.06 4.27 0.70
N LEU A 104 1.78 4.44 0.44
CA LEU A 104 1.19 5.68 -0.06
C LEU A 104 0.11 6.16 0.90
N TRP A 105 0.02 7.48 1.11
CA TRP A 105 -0.95 8.06 2.02
C TRP A 105 -1.32 9.50 1.63
N CYS A 106 -2.36 10.02 2.26
CA CYS A 106 -2.70 11.44 2.26
C CYS A 106 -3.31 11.82 3.61
N SER A 107 -3.48 13.11 3.86
CA SER A 107 -3.97 13.64 5.15
C SER A 107 -5.43 14.12 5.05
N ASN A 108 -6.19 13.61 4.07
CA ASN A 108 -7.61 13.94 3.85
C ASN A 108 -8.51 12.77 4.25
N TRP A 109 -9.49 13.05 5.12
CA TRP A 109 -10.46 12.07 5.60
C TRP A 109 -11.42 11.57 4.51
N ILE A 110 -11.66 12.37 3.46
CA ILE A 110 -12.49 11.99 2.31
C ILE A 110 -11.78 10.93 1.46
N GLY A 111 -10.45 11.00 1.40
CA GLY A 111 -9.60 10.09 0.63
C GLY A 111 -8.54 10.82 -0.20
N CYS A 112 -7.72 10.02 -0.87
CA CYS A 112 -6.61 10.51 -1.67
C CYS A 112 -6.97 10.60 -3.15
N HIS A 113 -6.29 11.49 -3.85
CA HIS A 113 -6.38 11.65 -5.29
C HIS A 113 -4.97 11.62 -5.91
N PRO A 114 -4.62 10.59 -6.70
CA PRO A 114 -5.43 9.38 -6.97
C PRO A 114 -5.64 8.50 -5.72
N PRO A 115 -6.62 7.57 -5.72
CA PRO A 115 -6.84 6.64 -4.61
C PRO A 115 -5.61 5.78 -4.31
N VAL A 116 -5.33 5.56 -3.03
CA VAL A 116 -4.11 4.88 -2.55
C VAL A 116 -3.87 3.53 -3.23
N TRP A 117 -4.89 2.68 -3.29
CA TRP A 117 -4.74 1.33 -3.84
C TRP A 117 -4.61 1.31 -5.36
N GLU A 118 -5.23 2.27 -6.07
CA GLU A 118 -5.04 2.42 -7.51
C GLU A 118 -3.60 2.86 -7.81
N ALA A 119 -3.09 3.83 -7.06
CA ALA A 119 -1.72 4.30 -7.19
C ALA A 119 -0.68 3.23 -6.80
N ALA A 120 -0.95 2.43 -5.77
CA ALA A 120 -0.05 1.34 -5.37
C ALA A 120 0.03 0.23 -6.43
N VAL A 121 -1.09 -0.11 -7.06
CA VAL A 121 -1.13 -1.05 -8.19
C VAL A 121 -0.39 -0.48 -9.41
N ASP A 122 -0.61 0.79 -9.73
CA ASP A 122 0.10 1.47 -10.82
C ASP A 122 1.63 1.50 -10.60
N PHE A 123 2.06 1.76 -9.36
CA PHE A 123 3.46 1.64 -8.96
C PHE A 123 4.00 0.24 -9.26
N ASN A 124 3.34 -0.81 -8.79
CA ASN A 124 3.78 -2.18 -9.02
C ASN A 124 3.90 -2.51 -10.52
N ARG A 125 2.90 -2.13 -11.31
CA ARG A 125 2.90 -2.34 -12.77
C ARG A 125 4.07 -1.62 -13.44
N THR A 126 4.28 -0.34 -13.10
CA THR A 126 5.37 0.47 -13.66
C THR A 126 6.74 -0.12 -13.33
N VAL A 127 6.96 -0.51 -12.07
CA VAL A 127 8.25 -1.04 -11.63
C VAL A 127 8.49 -2.44 -12.20
N ASN A 128 7.48 -3.31 -12.28
CA ASN A 128 7.64 -4.62 -12.91
C ASN A 128 7.88 -4.55 -14.42
N ALA A 129 7.40 -3.50 -15.10
CA ALA A 129 7.69 -3.28 -16.51
C ALA A 129 9.15 -2.87 -16.78
N ALA A 130 9.84 -2.32 -15.78
CA ALA A 130 11.25 -1.95 -15.89
C ALA A 130 12.15 -3.18 -15.69
N ARG A 131 12.39 -3.93 -16.76
CA ARG A 131 13.24 -5.13 -16.76
C ARG A 131 14.16 -5.17 -17.97
N LEU A 132 15.19 -5.99 -17.89
CA LEU A 132 16.02 -6.34 -19.03
C LEU A 132 15.17 -7.17 -20.01
N ASN A 133 15.18 -6.78 -21.28
CA ASN A 133 14.62 -7.58 -22.37
C ASN A 133 15.51 -8.79 -22.67
#